data_AF-R6HAV9-F1
#
_entry.id   AF-R6HAV9-F1
#
_cell.length_a   1.000
_cell.length_b   1.000
_cell.length_c   1.000
_cell.angle_alpha   90.00
_cell.angle_beta   90.00
_cell.angle_gamma   90.00
#
_symmetry.space_group_name_H-M   'P 1'
#
loop_
_entity.id
_entity.type
_entity.pdbx_description
1 polymer ?
#
loop_
_entity_poly.entity_id
_entity_poly.type
_entity_poly.pdbx_seq_one_letter_code
_entity_poly.pdbx_strand_id
1 'polypeptide(L)'
;MPERLTEVILETPMSFATRFYPMDGMTCLDITAGENGYLLLAQENDVMQEIALDASFQVLSRQSAAPEAKALLREGKACFTYEGQAETGFSVRQNGEEKFTVQGEPNCQMAAVGQTLYLVTAGQLYVDGQQVSLPENWSATGLLKLKGQMLVALASHEGEVEISFLYPVSPNLREVAAPEEGTSFSGLAGLCSWDDSYGYLLRENQICRTDGEELIVYIDLTQQNLDGAQLLRILPLTGGKLLLLWSDGFTVCTPTLE
;
A
#
# COMPACT_ATOMS: atom_id res chain seq x y z
N MET A 1 -24.48 4.48 -4.26
CA MET A 1 -24.62 3.11 -4.80
C MET A 1 -23.29 2.76 -5.42
N PRO A 2 -22.70 1.58 -5.17
CA PRO A 2 -21.45 1.20 -5.81
C PRO A 2 -21.75 0.95 -7.29
N GLU A 3 -21.04 1.62 -8.19
CA GLU A 3 -21.11 1.35 -9.62
C GLU A 3 -20.25 0.12 -9.94
N ARG A 4 -20.74 -0.74 -10.85
CA ARG A 4 -20.06 -1.99 -11.24
C ARG A 4 -18.75 -1.66 -11.96
N LEU A 5 -17.65 -2.18 -11.44
CA LEU A 5 -16.38 -2.20 -12.13
C LEU A 5 -16.41 -3.32 -13.19
N THR A 6 -16.31 -2.99 -14.48
CA THR A 6 -16.24 -4.02 -15.54
C THR A 6 -14.79 -4.53 -15.61
N GLU A 7 -14.59 -5.83 -15.40
CA GLU A 7 -13.26 -6.42 -15.63
C GLU A 7 -13.01 -6.44 -17.14
N VAL A 8 -12.22 -5.47 -17.59
CA VAL A 8 -11.70 -5.42 -18.95
C VAL A 8 -10.26 -5.91 -18.86
N ILE A 9 -10.06 -7.22 -19.03
CA ILE A 9 -8.74 -7.80 -19.24
C ILE A 9 -8.27 -7.37 -20.63
N LEU A 10 -7.73 -6.16 -20.72
CA LEU A 10 -6.87 -5.79 -21.83
C LEU A 10 -5.53 -6.49 -21.59
N GLU A 11 -5.39 -7.71 -22.13
CA GLU A 11 -4.12 -8.41 -22.30
C GLU A 11 -3.26 -7.68 -23.35
N THR A 12 -3.03 -6.38 -23.16
CA THR A 12 -1.97 -5.70 -23.89
C THR A 12 -0.77 -5.76 -22.96
N PRO A 13 0.15 -6.74 -23.13
CA PRO A 13 1.40 -6.74 -22.39
C PRO A 13 2.12 -5.44 -22.72
N MET A 14 2.04 -4.46 -21.84
CA MET A 14 2.90 -3.29 -21.94
C MET A 14 4.31 -3.77 -21.63
N SER A 15 5.24 -3.55 -22.55
CA SER A 15 6.65 -3.58 -22.21
C SER A 15 6.94 -2.46 -21.20
N PHE A 16 7.97 -2.60 -20.39
CA PHE A 16 8.36 -1.56 -19.45
C PHE A 16 9.87 -1.51 -19.29
N ALA A 17 10.42 -0.30 -19.30
CA ALA A 17 11.82 -0.08 -18.99
C ALA A 17 11.98 -0.06 -17.47
N THR A 18 12.90 -0.88 -16.97
CA THR A 18 13.24 -0.96 -15.55
C THR A 18 14.61 -0.36 -15.28
N ARG A 19 14.74 0.32 -14.15
CA ARG A 19 16.05 0.66 -13.57
C ARG A 19 16.03 0.33 -12.10
N PHE A 20 16.94 -0.56 -11.69
CA PHE A 20 17.14 -0.94 -10.30
C PHE A 20 18.13 0.00 -9.62
N TYR A 21 17.82 0.36 -8.38
CA TYR A 21 18.64 1.19 -7.51
C TYR A 21 18.95 0.36 -6.25
N PRO A 22 20.17 -0.20 -6.14
CA PRO A 22 20.55 -0.99 -4.97
C PRO A 22 20.73 -0.11 -3.74
N MET A 23 20.41 -0.65 -2.57
CA MET A 23 20.64 -0.02 -1.27
C MET A 23 21.67 -0.83 -0.47
N ASP A 24 22.93 -0.74 -0.89
CA ASP A 24 24.03 -1.53 -0.30
C ASP A 24 24.11 -1.35 1.22
N GLY A 25 24.12 -2.47 1.94
CA GLY A 25 24.24 -2.51 3.40
C GLY A 25 22.97 -2.10 4.16
N MET A 26 21.85 -1.91 3.47
CA MET A 26 20.57 -1.49 4.05
C MET A 26 19.44 -2.45 3.67
N THR A 27 18.51 -2.66 4.60
CA THR A 27 17.24 -3.34 4.35
C THR A 27 16.14 -2.31 4.27
N CYS A 28 15.54 -2.11 3.10
CA CYS A 28 14.40 -1.23 2.92
C CYS A 28 13.14 -1.84 3.57
N LEU A 29 12.29 -1.00 4.15
CA LEU A 29 11.08 -1.41 4.86
C LEU A 29 9.83 -0.77 4.25
N ASP A 30 9.87 0.54 3.98
CA ASP A 30 8.74 1.25 3.38
C ASP A 30 9.17 2.57 2.74
N ILE A 31 8.35 3.12 1.84
CA ILE A 31 8.60 4.39 1.16
C ILE A 31 7.31 5.18 0.96
N THR A 32 7.40 6.50 1.14
CA THR A 32 6.28 7.42 0.88
C THR A 32 6.73 8.65 0.12
N ALA A 33 5.79 9.28 -0.59
CA ALA A 33 6.02 10.58 -1.19
C ALA A 33 6.06 11.69 -0.13
N GLY A 34 6.95 12.66 -0.30
CA GLY A 34 7.01 13.89 0.48
C GLY A 34 6.88 15.13 -0.41
N GLU A 35 6.87 16.32 0.20
CA GLU A 35 6.71 17.60 -0.53
C GLU A 35 7.73 17.80 -1.66
N ASN A 36 8.98 17.33 -1.49
CA ASN A 36 10.09 17.59 -2.42
C ASN A 36 10.84 16.32 -2.86
N GLY A 37 10.19 15.15 -2.79
CA GLY A 37 10.81 13.88 -3.11
C GLY A 37 10.17 12.74 -2.32
N TYR A 38 11.00 11.94 -1.66
CA TYR A 38 10.55 10.72 -0.99
C TYR A 38 11.18 10.59 0.40
N LEU A 39 10.51 9.84 1.26
CA LEU A 39 11.04 9.40 2.54
C LEU A 39 11.07 7.88 2.53
N LEU A 40 12.26 7.32 2.72
CA LEU A 40 12.49 5.88 2.80
C LEU A 40 12.77 5.49 4.25
N LEU A 41 12.09 4.45 4.71
CA LEU A 41 12.41 3.76 5.96
C LEU A 41 13.31 2.57 5.62
N ALA A 42 14.48 2.51 6.24
CA ALA A 42 15.41 1.41 6.07
C ALA A 42 16.10 1.05 7.39
N GLN A 43 16.62 -0.16 7.48
CA GLN A 43 17.47 -0.62 8.58
C GLN A 43 18.91 -0.75 8.10
N GLU A 44 19.85 -0.13 8.80
CA GLU A 44 21.30 -0.19 8.53
C GLU A 44 22.04 -0.55 9.82
N ASN A 45 22.73 -1.69 9.86
CA ASN A 45 23.46 -2.18 11.05
C ASN A 45 22.60 -2.16 12.34
N ASP A 46 21.40 -2.73 12.27
CA ASP A 46 20.40 -2.75 13.35
C ASP A 46 19.84 -1.38 13.77
N VAL A 47 20.20 -0.29 13.08
CA VAL A 47 19.68 1.05 13.34
C VAL A 47 18.62 1.40 12.29
N MET A 48 17.42 1.75 12.75
CA MET A 48 16.37 2.27 11.86
C MET A 48 16.72 3.69 11.41
N GLN A 49 16.59 3.94 10.11
CA GLN A 49 16.93 5.18 9.43
C GLN A 49 15.74 5.70 8.64
N GLU A 50 15.47 6.99 8.76
CA GLU A 50 14.66 7.75 7.81
C GLU A 50 15.61 8.47 6.84
N ILE A 51 15.49 8.14 5.57
CA ILE A 51 16.33 8.66 4.50
C ILE A 51 15.48 9.54 3.60
N ALA A 52 15.77 10.83 3.58
CA ALA A 52 15.13 11.76 2.65
C ALA A 52 15.82 11.65 1.29
N LEU A 53 15.02 11.42 0.25
CA LEU A 53 15.46 11.33 -1.14
C LEU A 53 14.87 12.49 -1.94
N ASP A 54 15.61 13.02 -2.91
CA ASP A 54 15.06 13.95 -3.89
C ASP A 54 14.24 13.23 -4.97
N ALA A 55 13.67 14.00 -5.90
CA ALA A 55 12.88 13.45 -7.02
C ALA A 55 13.68 12.52 -7.96
N SER A 56 15.02 12.59 -7.93
CA SER A 56 15.94 11.73 -8.69
C SER A 56 16.51 10.59 -7.83
N PHE A 57 15.93 10.36 -6.66
CA PHE A 57 16.33 9.36 -5.67
C PHE A 57 17.74 9.55 -5.09
N GLN A 58 18.29 10.76 -5.15
CA GLN A 58 19.54 11.09 -4.46
C GLN A 58 19.28 11.34 -2.98
N VAL A 59 20.18 10.85 -2.12
CA VAL A 59 20.09 11.06 -0.68
C VAL A 59 20.34 12.53 -0.35
N LEU A 60 19.35 13.16 0.29
CA LEU A 60 19.43 14.53 0.79
C LEU A 60 19.88 14.57 2.25
N SER A 61 19.31 13.70 3.09
CA SER A 61 19.65 13.60 4.50
C SER A 61 19.32 12.22 5.05
N ARG A 62 19.94 11.88 6.17
CA ARG A 62 19.64 10.68 6.97
C ARG A 62 19.44 11.09 8.41
N GLN A 63 18.48 10.46 9.08
CA GLN A 63 18.28 10.61 10.52
C GLN A 63 17.83 9.27 11.12
N SER A 64 18.07 9.07 12.41
CA SER A 64 17.55 7.89 13.11
C SER A 64 16.03 7.93 13.16
N ALA A 65 15.40 6.81 12.81
CA ALA A 65 13.98 6.58 13.00
C ALA A 65 13.70 6.00 14.39
N ALA A 66 12.44 5.76 14.72
CA ALA A 66 12.09 4.97 15.90
C ALA A 66 12.68 3.55 15.77
N PRO A 67 13.30 2.97 16.83
CA PRO A 67 14.04 1.70 16.78
C PRO A 67 13.26 0.49 16.24
N GLU A 68 11.93 0.54 16.26
CA GLU A 68 11.06 -0.54 15.77
C GLU A 68 10.05 -0.06 14.72
N ALA A 69 10.32 1.07 14.06
CA ALA A 69 9.53 1.50 12.92
C ALA A 69 9.56 0.44 11.81
N LYS A 70 8.38 0.12 11.26
CA LYS A 70 8.24 -0.84 10.15
C LYS A 70 7.54 -0.27 8.92
N ALA A 71 6.74 0.78 9.07
CA ALA A 71 6.19 1.52 7.94
C ALA A 71 6.13 3.02 8.24
N LEU A 72 5.98 3.81 7.17
CA LEU A 72 5.82 5.24 7.24
C LEU A 72 4.74 5.75 6.28
N LEU A 73 4.03 6.79 6.67
CA LEU A 73 3.06 7.46 5.82
C LEU A 73 3.18 8.96 5.99
N ARG A 74 3.35 9.68 4.90
CA ARG A 74 3.35 11.14 4.91
C ARG A 74 2.11 11.66 4.19
N GLU A 75 1.31 12.45 4.89
CA GLU A 75 0.16 13.16 4.33
C GLU A 75 0.30 14.64 4.71
N GLY A 76 0.74 15.45 3.74
CA GLY A 76 1.11 16.84 3.97
C GLY A 76 2.22 16.99 5.02
N LYS A 77 1.89 17.65 6.15
CA LYS A 77 2.81 17.86 7.29
C LYS A 77 2.79 16.75 8.33
N ALA A 78 1.85 15.82 8.24
CA ALA A 78 1.78 14.70 9.18
C ALA A 78 2.67 13.56 8.69
N CYS A 79 3.52 13.05 9.58
CA CYS A 79 4.24 11.80 9.41
C CYS A 79 3.65 10.78 10.39
N PHE A 80 3.16 9.67 9.87
CA PHE A 80 2.67 8.54 10.65
C PHE A 80 3.68 7.42 10.60
N THR A 81 3.96 6.85 11.76
CA THR A 81 4.78 5.65 11.91
C THR A 81 4.05 4.69 12.84
N TYR A 82 4.47 3.44 12.88
CA TYR A 82 4.06 2.55 13.95
C TYR A 82 5.24 1.81 14.54
N GLU A 83 5.08 1.44 15.80
CA GLU A 83 6.09 0.80 16.64
C GLU A 83 5.45 -0.45 17.25
N GLY A 84 6.07 -1.61 17.00
CA GLY A 84 5.64 -2.86 17.61
C GLY A 84 5.66 -2.79 19.13
N GLN A 85 4.75 -3.49 19.78
CA GLN A 85 4.77 -3.69 21.22
C GLN A 85 4.83 -5.19 21.49
N ALA A 86 5.84 -5.61 22.26
CA ALA A 86 6.26 -7.00 22.39
C ALA A 86 5.16 -8.02 22.78
N GLU A 87 3.99 -7.59 23.29
CA GLU A 87 2.98 -8.52 23.80
C GLU A 87 1.50 -8.20 23.48
N THR A 88 1.14 -7.05 22.91
CA THR A 88 -0.29 -6.70 22.75
C THR A 88 -0.68 -5.96 21.47
N GLY A 89 0.26 -5.62 20.58
CA GLY A 89 -0.12 -4.85 19.39
C GLY A 89 0.98 -3.92 18.91
N PHE A 90 0.58 -2.76 18.40
CA PHE A 90 1.50 -1.70 18.02
C PHE A 90 0.87 -0.32 18.23
N SER A 91 1.70 0.67 18.53
CA SER A 91 1.27 2.06 18.65
C SER A 91 1.46 2.78 17.33
N VAL A 92 0.39 3.41 16.85
CA VAL A 92 0.46 4.34 15.72
C VAL A 92 0.80 5.72 16.27
N ARG A 93 1.86 6.31 15.74
CA ARG A 93 2.36 7.62 16.15
C ARG A 93 2.16 8.63 15.03
N GLN A 94 1.78 9.85 15.38
CA GLN A 94 1.71 10.99 14.48
C GLN A 94 2.74 12.03 14.94
N ASN A 95 3.74 12.31 14.10
CA ASN A 95 4.85 13.24 14.41
C ASN A 95 5.56 12.90 15.74
N GLY A 96 5.69 11.60 16.05
CA GLY A 96 6.34 11.11 17.27
C GLY A 96 5.42 10.99 18.49
N GLU A 97 4.21 11.54 18.47
CA GLU A 97 3.23 11.39 19.55
C GLU A 97 2.32 10.19 19.28
N GLU A 98 2.04 9.38 20.31
CA GLU A 98 1.10 8.27 20.18
C GLU A 98 -0.31 8.79 19.87
N LYS A 99 -0.92 8.27 18.80
CA LYS A 99 -2.28 8.61 18.38
C LYS A 99 -3.29 7.59 18.89
N PHE A 100 -2.99 6.30 18.72
CA PHE A 100 -3.77 5.18 19.22
C PHE A 100 -2.95 3.88 19.17
N THR A 101 -3.42 2.85 19.87
CA THR A 101 -2.86 1.49 19.82
C THR A 101 -3.81 0.56 19.09
N VAL A 102 -3.25 -0.34 18.28
CA VAL A 102 -3.97 -1.39 17.56
C VAL A 102 -3.52 -2.73 18.11
N GLN A 103 -4.46 -3.65 18.32
CA GLN A 103 -4.15 -5.03 18.70
C GLN A 103 -3.80 -5.84 17.44
N GLY A 104 -2.79 -6.71 17.52
CA GLY A 104 -2.42 -7.62 16.45
C GLY A 104 -0.99 -7.42 15.92
N GLU A 105 -0.71 -7.98 14.75
CA GLU A 105 0.64 -8.02 14.20
C GLU A 105 1.07 -6.65 13.63
N PRO A 106 2.35 -6.29 13.79
CA PRO A 106 2.91 -5.03 13.28
C PRO A 106 3.19 -5.09 11.77
N ASN A 107 2.53 -5.95 10.99
CA ASN A 107 2.61 -5.91 9.54
C ASN A 107 1.35 -5.24 9.00
N CYS A 108 1.39 -3.91 8.93
CA CYS A 108 0.22 -3.14 8.58
C CYS A 108 0.45 -2.21 7.39
N GLN A 109 -0.60 -2.03 6.60
CA GLN A 109 -0.66 -0.97 5.62
C GLN A 109 -1.38 0.22 6.22
N MET A 110 -0.78 1.42 6.07
CA MET A 110 -1.40 2.69 6.44
C MET A 110 -1.71 3.53 5.21
N ALA A 111 -2.85 4.20 5.25
CA ALA A 111 -3.22 5.22 4.27
C ALA A 111 -4.07 6.32 4.93
N ALA A 112 -4.03 7.54 4.40
CA ALA A 112 -4.78 8.66 4.95
C ALA A 112 -5.54 9.43 3.84
N VAL A 113 -6.75 9.87 4.20
CA VAL A 113 -7.56 10.78 3.39
C VAL A 113 -8.03 11.91 4.29
N GLY A 114 -7.57 13.13 3.99
CA GLY A 114 -7.81 14.28 4.86
C GLY A 114 -7.13 14.09 6.23
N GLN A 115 -7.93 14.06 7.30
CA GLN A 115 -7.43 13.85 8.67
C GLN A 115 -7.63 12.41 9.18
N THR A 116 -8.34 11.59 8.41
CA THR A 116 -8.70 10.22 8.80
C THR A 116 -7.59 9.26 8.38
N LEU A 117 -7.14 8.47 9.34
CA LEU A 117 -6.16 7.41 9.13
C LEU A 117 -6.86 6.06 9.03
N TYR A 118 -6.47 5.29 8.02
CA TYR A 118 -6.97 3.96 7.73
C TYR A 118 -5.81 2.97 7.84
N LEU A 119 -6.11 1.81 8.41
CA LEU A 119 -5.10 0.80 8.65
C LEU A 119 -5.67 -0.60 8.38
N VAL A 120 -4.88 -1.43 7.69
CA VAL A 120 -5.15 -2.86 7.53
C VAL A 120 -4.01 -3.65 8.14
N THR A 121 -4.33 -4.60 9.02
CA THR A 121 -3.37 -5.53 9.63
C THR A 121 -4.06 -6.85 9.95
N ALA A 122 -3.38 -7.97 9.72
CA ALA A 122 -3.85 -9.31 10.08
C ALA A 122 -5.33 -9.58 9.69
N GLY A 123 -5.73 -9.16 8.49
CA GLY A 123 -7.10 -9.32 7.99
C GLY A 123 -8.14 -8.36 8.59
N GLN A 124 -7.74 -7.42 9.44
CA GLN A 124 -8.62 -6.46 10.11
C GLN A 124 -8.49 -5.06 9.51
N LEU A 125 -9.59 -4.30 9.53
CA LEU A 125 -9.64 -2.90 9.12
C LEU A 125 -9.84 -2.00 10.35
N TYR A 126 -9.09 -0.91 10.41
CA TYR A 126 -9.21 0.13 11.42
C TYR A 126 -9.38 1.50 10.79
N VAL A 127 -10.23 2.33 11.40
CA VAL A 127 -10.44 3.74 11.03
C VAL A 127 -10.21 4.59 12.29
N ASP A 128 -9.19 5.44 12.26
CA ASP A 128 -8.72 6.23 13.41
C ASP A 128 -8.58 5.40 14.71
N GLY A 129 -8.02 4.20 14.57
CA GLY A 129 -7.78 3.27 15.68
C GLY A 129 -8.98 2.44 16.11
N GLN A 130 -10.17 2.70 15.56
CA GLN A 130 -11.37 1.91 15.84
C GLN A 130 -11.48 0.77 14.83
N GLN A 131 -11.58 -0.46 15.32
CA GLN A 131 -11.79 -1.63 14.48
C GLN A 131 -13.15 -1.53 13.79
N VAL A 132 -13.18 -1.81 12.50
CA VAL A 132 -14.40 -1.96 11.70
C VAL A 132 -14.78 -3.43 11.70
N SER A 133 -16.01 -3.73 12.08
CA SER A 133 -16.55 -5.09 12.00
C SER A 133 -16.66 -5.52 10.54
N LEU A 134 -16.01 -6.63 10.19
CA LEU A 134 -16.13 -7.26 8.88
C LEU A 134 -17.18 -8.38 8.92
N PRO A 135 -17.81 -8.72 7.78
CA PRO A 135 -18.68 -9.87 7.69
C PRO A 135 -17.95 -11.18 8.04
N GLU A 136 -18.70 -12.19 8.47
CA GLU A 136 -18.15 -13.52 8.75
C GLU A 136 -17.47 -14.11 7.50
N ASN A 137 -16.27 -14.70 7.67
CA ASN A 137 -15.41 -15.22 6.59
C ASN A 137 -14.79 -14.17 5.66
N TRP A 138 -14.78 -12.88 6.04
CA TRP A 138 -14.10 -11.84 5.28
C TRP A 138 -12.88 -11.28 6.01
N SER A 139 -11.88 -10.85 5.24
CA SER A 139 -10.69 -10.17 5.75
C SER A 139 -10.33 -8.96 4.88
N ALA A 140 -9.83 -7.89 5.51
CA ALA A 140 -9.21 -6.79 4.80
C ALA A 140 -7.77 -7.15 4.39
N THR A 141 -7.46 -7.04 3.10
CA THR A 141 -6.16 -7.42 2.51
C THR A 141 -5.35 -6.25 1.98
N GLY A 142 -5.94 -5.05 1.93
CA GLY A 142 -5.19 -3.83 1.66
C GLY A 142 -6.06 -2.58 1.52
N LEU A 143 -5.40 -1.47 1.30
CA LEU A 143 -5.97 -0.12 1.21
C LEU A 143 -5.62 0.49 -0.14
N LEU A 144 -6.59 1.23 -0.68
CA LEU A 144 -6.44 1.97 -1.92
C LEU A 144 -7.10 3.35 -1.77
N LYS A 145 -6.30 4.41 -1.92
CA LYS A 145 -6.84 5.76 -2.07
C LYS A 145 -7.16 6.01 -3.55
N LEU A 146 -8.34 6.54 -3.86
CA LEU A 146 -8.74 6.77 -5.24
C LEU A 146 -9.70 7.95 -5.28
N LYS A 147 -9.46 8.94 -6.16
CA LYS A 147 -10.33 10.12 -6.30
C LYS A 147 -10.65 10.79 -4.95
N GLY A 148 -9.66 10.90 -4.06
CA GLY A 148 -9.83 11.44 -2.71
C GLY A 148 -10.68 10.60 -1.75
N GLN A 149 -11.02 9.35 -2.09
CA GLN A 149 -11.74 8.40 -1.24
C GLN A 149 -10.82 7.26 -0.80
N MET A 150 -11.12 6.67 0.35
CA MET A 150 -10.47 5.44 0.77
C MET A 150 -11.31 4.24 0.36
N LEU A 151 -10.66 3.24 -0.23
CA LEU A 151 -11.20 1.92 -0.52
C LEU A 151 -10.39 0.88 0.26
N VAL A 152 -11.04 -0.21 0.66
CA VAL A 152 -10.39 -1.39 1.25
C VAL A 152 -10.59 -2.57 0.31
N ALA A 153 -9.53 -3.34 0.07
CA ALA A 153 -9.64 -4.65 -0.56
C ALA A 153 -10.10 -5.66 0.50
N LEU A 154 -11.23 -6.32 0.25
CA LEU A 154 -11.82 -7.32 1.13
C LEU A 154 -11.82 -8.67 0.44
N ALA A 155 -11.20 -9.67 1.05
CA ALA A 155 -11.21 -11.05 0.58
C ALA A 155 -12.23 -11.89 1.33
N SER A 156 -13.04 -12.67 0.60
CA SER A 156 -13.90 -13.71 1.12
C SER A 156 -13.18 -15.06 1.14
N HIS A 157 -13.31 -15.78 2.26
CA HIS A 157 -12.74 -17.12 2.49
C HIS A 157 -13.79 -18.23 2.36
N GLU A 158 -14.86 -18.00 1.61
CA GLU A 158 -15.89 -19.01 1.36
C GLU A 158 -15.46 -20.01 0.27
N GLY A 159 -15.00 -21.20 0.68
CA GLY A 159 -14.64 -22.29 -0.22
C GLY A 159 -13.15 -22.32 -0.60
N GLU A 160 -12.83 -22.78 -1.81
CA GLU A 160 -11.43 -22.89 -2.31
C GLU A 160 -10.94 -21.64 -3.05
N VAL A 161 -11.80 -20.64 -3.29
CA VAL A 161 -11.48 -19.47 -4.12
C VAL A 161 -11.58 -18.19 -3.29
N GLU A 162 -10.46 -17.49 -3.16
CA GLU A 162 -10.42 -16.17 -2.53
C GLU A 162 -10.99 -15.13 -3.51
N ILE A 163 -12.09 -14.48 -3.11
CA ILE A 163 -12.70 -13.41 -3.91
C ILE A 163 -12.48 -12.07 -3.21
N SER A 164 -11.78 -11.17 -3.88
CA SER A 164 -11.49 -9.83 -3.40
C SER A 164 -12.43 -8.77 -3.98
N PHE A 165 -12.86 -7.80 -3.17
CA PHE A 165 -13.72 -6.66 -3.53
C PHE A 165 -13.10 -5.35 -3.09
N LEU A 166 -13.29 -4.26 -3.86
CA LEU A 166 -12.97 -2.90 -3.41
C LEU A 166 -14.20 -2.25 -2.76
N TYR A 167 -14.12 -2.00 -1.46
CA TYR A 167 -15.22 -1.42 -0.69
C TYR A 167 -14.89 0.01 -0.24
N PRO A 168 -15.77 1.01 -0.46
CA PRO A 168 -15.53 2.37 -0.02
C PRO A 168 -15.65 2.54 1.50
N VAL A 169 -14.63 3.14 2.11
CA VAL A 169 -14.53 3.30 3.56
C VAL A 169 -14.67 4.77 3.94
N SER A 170 -15.76 5.09 4.65
CA SER A 170 -15.96 6.42 5.23
C SER A 170 -15.32 6.53 6.63
N PRO A 171 -14.97 7.74 7.11
CA PRO A 171 -14.41 7.94 8.45
C PRO A 171 -15.27 7.41 9.61
N ASN A 172 -16.58 7.34 9.40
CA ASN A 172 -17.53 6.89 10.41
C ASN A 172 -17.99 5.44 10.19
N LEU A 173 -17.34 4.70 9.27
CA LEU A 173 -17.67 3.29 9.05
C LEU A 173 -17.34 2.50 10.31
N ARG A 174 -18.27 1.65 10.75
CA ARG A 174 -18.11 0.78 11.92
C ARG A 174 -18.37 -0.68 11.62
N GLU A 175 -19.13 -0.95 10.56
CA GLU A 175 -19.42 -2.28 10.08
C GLU A 175 -19.46 -2.25 8.56
N VAL A 176 -18.87 -3.26 7.95
CA VAL A 176 -18.98 -3.54 6.52
C VAL A 176 -20.09 -4.58 6.36
N ALA A 177 -21.08 -4.30 5.52
CA ALA A 177 -22.01 -5.32 5.08
C ALA A 177 -21.33 -6.25 4.06
N ALA A 178 -21.71 -7.53 4.05
CA ALA A 178 -21.24 -8.47 3.03
C ALA A 178 -21.48 -7.85 1.64
N PRO A 179 -20.45 -7.74 0.79
CA PRO A 179 -20.63 -7.23 -0.55
C PRO A 179 -21.65 -8.07 -1.31
N GLU A 180 -22.87 -7.55 -1.48
CA GLU A 180 -23.90 -8.17 -2.33
C GLU A 180 -23.56 -7.99 -3.82
N GLU A 181 -22.82 -6.91 -4.13
CA GLU A 181 -22.35 -6.53 -5.45
C GLU A 181 -20.96 -5.89 -5.36
N GLY A 182 -20.15 -6.09 -6.39
CA GLY A 182 -18.84 -5.48 -6.57
C GLY A 182 -17.97 -6.38 -7.43
N THR A 183 -16.76 -5.93 -7.74
CA THR A 183 -15.90 -6.67 -8.67
C THR A 183 -15.02 -7.62 -7.90
N SER A 184 -15.20 -8.89 -8.22
CA SER A 184 -14.46 -10.03 -7.69
C SER A 184 -13.11 -10.14 -8.37
N PHE A 185 -12.05 -10.25 -7.59
CA PHE A 185 -10.70 -10.49 -8.09
C PHE A 185 -10.00 -11.56 -7.25
N SER A 186 -9.28 -12.50 -7.86
CA SER A 186 -8.55 -13.52 -7.09
C SER A 186 -7.21 -12.98 -6.60
N GLY A 187 -6.91 -13.11 -5.29
CA GLY A 187 -5.58 -12.84 -4.73
C GLY A 187 -5.13 -11.37 -4.73
N LEU A 188 -6.04 -10.42 -4.50
CA LEU A 188 -5.66 -9.00 -4.39
C LEU A 188 -5.10 -8.66 -3.01
N ALA A 189 -3.91 -8.08 -3.03
CA ALA A 189 -3.37 -7.28 -1.93
C ALA A 189 -3.28 -5.81 -2.38
N GLY A 190 -3.89 -4.90 -1.62
CA GLY A 190 -3.83 -3.47 -1.92
C GLY A 190 -2.47 -2.92 -1.51
N LEU A 191 -1.75 -2.20 -2.38
CA LEU A 191 -0.43 -1.69 -2.04
C LEU A 191 -0.24 -0.16 -2.18
N CYS A 192 -0.95 0.58 -3.04
CA CYS A 192 -0.97 2.07 -3.00
C CYS A 192 -1.84 2.75 -4.10
N SER A 193 -1.92 4.09 -4.06
CA SER A 193 -2.61 4.96 -5.04
C SER A 193 -1.72 5.99 -5.75
N TRP A 194 -2.11 6.48 -6.94
CA TRP A 194 -1.57 7.71 -7.57
C TRP A 194 -2.65 8.72 -7.99
N ASP A 195 -2.24 9.99 -8.02
CA ASP A 195 -2.77 11.13 -8.79
C ASP A 195 -4.28 11.46 -8.81
N ASP A 196 -5.05 10.96 -7.84
CA ASP A 196 -6.51 11.03 -7.82
C ASP A 196 -7.20 10.27 -8.98
N SER A 197 -6.52 9.92 -10.08
CA SER A 197 -7.16 9.28 -11.25
C SER A 197 -7.10 7.76 -11.20
N TYR A 198 -6.00 7.17 -10.70
CA TYR A 198 -5.79 5.72 -10.75
C TYR A 198 -5.22 5.11 -9.44
N GLY A 199 -5.73 3.94 -9.09
CA GLY A 199 -5.23 3.06 -8.05
C GLY A 199 -4.39 1.92 -8.58
N TYR A 200 -3.44 1.43 -7.78
CA TYR A 200 -2.57 0.31 -8.14
C TYR A 200 -2.65 -0.80 -7.08
N LEU A 201 -2.92 -2.01 -7.55
CA LEU A 201 -3.12 -3.19 -6.70
C LEU A 201 -2.16 -4.28 -7.14
N LEU A 202 -1.72 -5.11 -6.21
CA LEU A 202 -0.96 -6.32 -6.52
C LEU A 202 -1.91 -7.50 -6.51
N ARG A 203 -1.87 -8.29 -7.58
CA ARG A 203 -2.57 -9.55 -7.75
C ARG A 203 -1.53 -10.60 -8.06
N GLU A 204 -1.11 -11.37 -7.05
CA GLU A 204 0.00 -12.33 -7.18
C GLU A 204 1.26 -11.65 -7.77
N ASN A 205 1.61 -11.94 -9.03
CA ASN A 205 2.74 -11.36 -9.77
C ASN A 205 2.33 -10.25 -10.76
N GLN A 206 1.10 -9.75 -10.67
CA GLN A 206 0.57 -8.73 -11.57
C GLN A 206 0.28 -7.45 -10.80
N ILE A 207 0.79 -6.32 -11.29
CA ILE A 207 0.32 -5.02 -10.84
C ILE A 207 -0.85 -4.64 -11.72
N CYS A 208 -2.01 -4.47 -11.11
CA CYS A 208 -3.23 -4.04 -11.77
C CYS A 208 -3.45 -2.54 -11.52
N ARG A 209 -3.96 -1.83 -12.51
CA ARG A 209 -4.37 -0.43 -12.42
C ARG A 209 -5.89 -0.33 -12.50
N THR A 210 -6.49 0.51 -11.67
CA THR A 210 -7.94 0.78 -11.70
C THR A 210 -8.25 2.25 -11.58
N ASP A 211 -9.30 2.73 -12.24
CA ASP A 211 -9.89 4.05 -12.04
C ASP A 211 -11.16 4.01 -11.15
N GLY A 212 -11.46 2.85 -10.58
CA GLY A 212 -12.69 2.60 -9.83
C GLY A 212 -13.87 2.16 -10.70
N GLU A 213 -13.70 2.04 -12.02
CA GLU A 213 -14.65 1.46 -12.99
C GLU A 213 -14.08 0.27 -13.77
N GLU A 214 -12.78 0.23 -14.06
CA GLU A 214 -12.13 -0.94 -14.69
C GLU A 214 -10.89 -1.38 -13.90
N LEU A 215 -10.55 -2.68 -13.94
CA LEU A 215 -9.25 -3.19 -13.48
C LEU A 215 -8.50 -3.74 -14.68
N ILE A 216 -7.33 -3.19 -14.95
CA ILE A 216 -6.48 -3.56 -16.07
C ILE A 216 -5.18 -4.12 -15.53
N VAL A 217 -4.73 -5.27 -16.04
CA VAL A 217 -3.38 -5.77 -15.78
C VAL A 217 -2.39 -4.77 -16.40
N TYR A 218 -1.61 -4.11 -15.55
CA TYR A 218 -0.75 -3.00 -15.94
C TYR A 218 0.69 -3.44 -16.15
N ILE A 219 1.20 -4.30 -15.26
CA ILE A 219 2.55 -4.86 -15.31
C ILE A 219 2.48 -6.32 -14.89
N ASP A 220 3.12 -7.20 -15.66
CA ASP A 220 3.37 -8.59 -15.27
C ASP A 220 4.83 -8.72 -14.80
N LEU A 221 5.01 -8.93 -13.50
CA LEU A 221 6.33 -9.00 -12.85
C LEU A 221 7.13 -10.22 -13.31
N THR A 222 6.45 -11.30 -13.73
CA THR A 222 7.12 -12.54 -14.17
C THR A 222 7.96 -12.32 -15.44
N GLN A 223 7.55 -11.35 -16.29
CA GLN A 223 8.29 -11.00 -17.51
C GLN A 223 9.67 -10.37 -17.21
N GLN A 224 9.91 -9.94 -15.98
CA GLN A 224 11.19 -9.39 -15.51
C GLN A 224 11.89 -10.29 -14.48
N ASN A 225 11.40 -11.52 -14.27
CA ASN A 225 11.84 -12.40 -13.18
C ASN A 225 11.71 -11.74 -11.79
N LEU A 226 10.69 -10.90 -11.61
CA LEU A 226 10.35 -10.30 -10.32
C LEU A 226 9.23 -11.12 -9.67
N ASP A 227 9.31 -11.25 -8.35
CA ASP A 227 8.34 -11.99 -7.53
C ASP A 227 7.50 -11.00 -6.73
N GLY A 228 6.20 -10.93 -7.03
CA GLY A 228 5.25 -10.05 -6.37
C GLY A 228 5.15 -10.31 -4.86
N ALA A 229 5.42 -11.54 -4.39
CA ALA A 229 5.41 -11.86 -2.97
C ALA A 229 6.52 -11.14 -2.18
N GLN A 230 7.56 -10.64 -2.86
CA GLN A 230 8.66 -9.88 -2.26
C GLN A 230 8.44 -8.37 -2.30
N LEU A 231 7.37 -7.91 -2.97
CA LEU A 231 7.10 -6.50 -3.16
C LEU A 231 6.61 -5.87 -1.85
N LEU A 232 7.36 -4.89 -1.34
CA LEU A 232 7.01 -4.21 -0.10
C LEU A 232 6.02 -3.06 -0.34
N ARG A 233 6.25 -2.31 -1.42
CA ARG A 233 5.47 -1.09 -1.70
C ARG A 233 5.44 -0.83 -3.20
N ILE A 234 4.28 -0.40 -3.67
CA ILE A 234 4.17 0.30 -4.95
C ILE A 234 4.11 1.78 -4.58
N LEU A 235 4.85 2.63 -5.28
CA LEU A 235 4.76 4.08 -5.13
C LEU A 235 4.70 4.71 -6.51
N PRO A 236 3.57 5.30 -6.88
CA PRO A 236 3.44 5.91 -8.18
C PRO A 236 4.20 7.22 -8.27
N LEU A 237 4.78 7.46 -9.44
CA LEU A 237 5.67 8.59 -9.70
C LEU A 237 5.10 9.46 -10.82
N THR A 238 5.59 10.69 -10.94
CA THR A 238 5.24 11.60 -12.03
C THR A 238 5.47 10.98 -13.41
N GLY A 239 4.53 11.19 -14.33
CA GLY A 239 4.63 10.74 -15.71
C GLY A 239 4.27 9.26 -15.93
N GLY A 240 3.42 8.67 -15.07
CA GLY A 240 2.89 7.32 -15.25
C GLY A 240 3.85 6.20 -14.87
N LYS A 241 4.98 6.54 -14.24
CA LYS A 241 5.98 5.58 -13.75
C LYS A 241 5.58 5.03 -12.40
N LEU A 242 6.09 3.84 -12.07
CA LEU A 242 5.93 3.23 -10.76
C LEU A 242 7.30 2.96 -10.14
N LEU A 243 7.45 3.23 -8.85
CA LEU A 243 8.51 2.69 -8.02
C LEU A 243 7.98 1.43 -7.34
N LEU A 244 8.73 0.35 -7.47
CA LEU A 244 8.50 -0.93 -6.81
C LEU A 244 9.58 -1.09 -5.75
N LEU A 245 9.21 -1.10 -4.48
CA LEU A 245 10.13 -1.23 -3.36
C LEU A 245 10.32 -2.70 -3.00
N TRP A 246 11.57 -3.09 -2.88
CA TRP A 246 12.04 -4.40 -2.43
C TRP A 246 12.87 -4.22 -1.17
N SER A 247 13.22 -5.31 -0.49
CA SER A 247 14.03 -5.23 0.73
C SER A 247 15.48 -4.79 0.46
N ASP A 248 16.00 -5.00 -0.75
CA ASP A 248 17.39 -4.69 -1.14
C ASP A 248 17.54 -3.44 -2.01
N GLY A 249 16.43 -2.76 -2.34
CA GLY A 249 16.43 -1.59 -3.19
C GLY A 249 15.06 -1.29 -3.79
N PHE A 250 15.04 -0.57 -4.91
CA PHE A 250 13.79 -0.31 -5.63
C PHE A 250 13.99 -0.29 -7.14
N THR A 251 12.94 -0.67 -7.85
CA THR A 251 12.86 -0.64 -9.31
C THR A 251 11.95 0.49 -9.75
N VAL A 252 12.40 1.35 -10.65
CA VAL A 252 11.51 2.28 -11.35
C VAL A 252 11.08 1.66 -12.67
N CYS A 253 9.78 1.42 -12.81
CA CYS A 253 9.13 0.91 -14.01
C CYS A 253 8.53 2.08 -14.80
N THR A 254 8.87 2.16 -16.09
CA THR A 254 8.22 3.07 -17.05
C THR A 254 7.41 2.24 -18.02
N PRO A 255 6.07 2.24 -17.89
CA PRO A 255 5.17 1.59 -18.84
C PRO A 255 5.36 2.21 -20.22
N THR A 256 5.62 1.39 -21.23
CA THR A 256 5.71 1.82 -22.62
C THR A 256 4.44 1.39 -23.34
N LEU A 257 3.78 2.36 -23.97
CA LEU A 257 2.82 2.07 -25.02
C LEU A 257 3.65 1.58 -26.22
N GLU A 258 3.39 0.36 -26.70
CA GLU A 258 3.78 -0.01 -28.07
C GLU A 258 2.89 0.72 -29.10
#